data_AF-A0A8S3QK72-F1
#
_entry.id   AF-A0A8S3QK72-F1
#
_cell.length_a   1.000
_cell.length_b   1.000
_cell.length_c   1.000
_cell.angle_alpha   90.00
_cell.angle_beta   90.00
_cell.angle_gamma   90.00
#
_symmetry.space_group_name_H-M   'P 1'
#
loop_
_entity.id
_entity.type
_entity.pdbx_description
1 polymer ?
#
loop_
_entity_poly.entity_id
_entity_poly.type
_entity_poly.pdbx_seq_one_letter_code
_entity_poly.pdbx_strand_id
1 'polypeptide(L)'
;MACGSDTPCPIMGINADKYENTDRKPRGKFYLATGKSDPYCGYMYGIAVHVSSDMQPTEGILDLTFTGDGGQIANHTVYRAEYRAGHMYSELLVSPNHLSTLSTLTIEFLEKSEVWSWLWTGKIKIDKIEVTDGLTDEITNFCGNDVIISSGGRVVLTGSSSPC
;
A
#
# COMPACT_ATOMS: atom_id res chain seq x y z
N MET A 1 -11.03 0.38 -3.11
CA MET A 1 -11.01 1.23 -4.33
C MET A 1 -10.40 0.38 -5.42
N ALA A 2 -11.12 -0.66 -5.83
CA ALA A 2 -10.58 -1.69 -6.70
C ALA A 2 -11.66 -2.14 -7.68
N CYS A 3 -11.18 -2.53 -8.84
CA CYS A 3 -11.95 -3.09 -9.92
C CYS A 3 -11.97 -4.59 -9.66
N GLY A 4 -13.16 -5.19 -9.57
CA GLY A 4 -13.29 -6.63 -9.40
C GLY A 4 -13.52 -7.32 -10.74
N SER A 5 -13.40 -8.65 -10.77
CA SER A 5 -13.82 -9.46 -11.93
C SER A 5 -15.26 -9.18 -12.35
N ASP A 6 -16.14 -9.00 -11.36
CA ASP A 6 -17.54 -8.64 -11.60
C ASP A 6 -17.67 -7.20 -12.05
N THR A 7 -16.81 -6.28 -11.61
CA THR A 7 -16.89 -4.83 -11.89
C THR A 7 -15.56 -4.29 -12.39
N PRO A 8 -15.16 -4.62 -13.64
CA PRO A 8 -13.90 -4.17 -14.20
C PRO A 8 -13.92 -2.65 -14.37
N CYS A 9 -12.75 -2.02 -14.35
CA CYS A 9 -12.64 -0.59 -14.64
C CYS A 9 -12.42 -0.35 -16.13
N PRO A 10 -12.94 0.78 -16.66
CA PRO A 10 -12.58 1.19 -18.01
C PRO A 10 -11.09 1.52 -18.09
N ILE A 11 -10.47 1.17 -19.22
CA ILE A 11 -9.10 1.59 -19.54
C ILE A 11 -9.18 2.97 -20.19
N MET A 12 -8.46 3.95 -19.65
CA MET A 12 -8.38 5.28 -20.26
C MET A 12 -7.63 5.20 -21.60
N GLY A 13 -8.15 5.89 -22.63
CA GLY A 13 -7.51 6.03 -23.92
C GLY A 13 -8.17 5.21 -25.03
N ILE A 14 -7.38 4.67 -25.95
CA ILE A 14 -7.85 4.03 -27.19
C ILE A 14 -8.80 2.85 -26.92
N ASN A 15 -8.60 2.14 -25.79
CA ASN A 15 -9.38 0.95 -25.43
C ASN A 15 -10.59 1.26 -24.52
N ALA A 16 -10.99 2.53 -24.37
CA ALA A 16 -12.10 2.90 -23.49
C ALA A 16 -13.46 2.36 -23.99
N ASP A 17 -13.61 2.22 -25.31
CA ASP A 17 -14.76 1.63 -25.99
C ASP A 17 -15.02 0.17 -25.59
N LYS A 18 -13.98 -0.57 -25.20
CA LYS A 18 -14.11 -1.96 -24.72
C LYS A 18 -14.93 -2.07 -23.44
N TYR A 19 -15.03 -1.00 -22.66
CA TYR A 19 -15.88 -0.95 -21.47
C TYR A 19 -17.38 -0.88 -21.83
N GLU A 20 -17.73 -0.27 -22.97
CA GLU A 20 -19.12 -0.12 -23.42
C GLU A 20 -19.76 -1.46 -23.83
N ASN A 21 -18.94 -2.47 -24.13
CA ASN A 21 -19.39 -3.84 -24.42
C ASN A 21 -19.72 -4.66 -23.16
N THR A 22 -19.66 -4.05 -21.98
CA THR A 22 -20.23 -4.61 -20.76
C THR A 22 -21.67 -4.14 -20.64
N ASP A 23 -22.57 -4.93 -20.04
CA ASP A 23 -23.99 -4.57 -19.82
C ASP A 23 -24.19 -3.28 -18.96
N ARG A 24 -23.09 -2.62 -18.58
CA ARG A 24 -23.04 -1.39 -17.80
C ARG A 24 -22.90 -0.19 -18.71
N LYS A 25 -23.98 0.59 -18.83
CA LYS A 25 -23.97 1.88 -19.51
C LYS A 25 -22.82 2.75 -18.96
N PRO A 26 -21.94 3.32 -19.80
CA PRO A 26 -20.73 4.04 -19.40
C PRO A 26 -21.03 5.46 -18.88
N ARG A 27 -21.97 5.58 -17.95
CA ARG A 27 -22.36 6.85 -17.34
C ARG A 27 -21.67 6.98 -15.99
N GLY A 28 -20.66 7.84 -15.91
CA GLY A 28 -19.96 8.11 -14.66
C GLY A 28 -18.74 9.01 -14.84
N LYS A 29 -18.13 9.36 -13.71
CA LYS A 29 -16.79 9.97 -13.67
C LYS A 29 -15.82 8.91 -13.17
N PHE A 30 -14.75 8.70 -13.91
CA PHE A 30 -13.67 7.79 -13.54
C PHE A 30 -12.43 8.59 -13.19
N TYR A 31 -11.71 8.13 -12.18
CA TYR A 31 -10.49 8.75 -11.69
C TYR A 31 -9.40 7.70 -11.66
N LEU A 32 -8.20 8.08 -12.06
CA LEU A 32 -7.01 7.24 -11.99
C LEU A 32 -5.78 8.11 -11.72
N ALA A 33 -4.72 7.49 -11.24
CA ALA A 33 -3.41 8.10 -11.13
C ALA A 33 -2.47 7.48 -12.18
N THR A 34 -1.66 8.31 -12.83
CA THR A 34 -0.69 7.89 -13.83
C THR A 34 0.69 7.71 -13.20
N GLY A 35 1.57 6.99 -13.90
CA GLY A 35 3.01 7.02 -13.60
C GLY A 35 3.58 8.44 -13.67
N LYS A 36 4.73 8.66 -13.02
CA LYS A 36 5.39 9.97 -12.95
C LYS A 36 6.11 10.37 -14.25
N SER A 37 6.40 9.41 -15.11
CA SER A 37 7.14 9.58 -16.36
C SER A 37 6.58 8.67 -17.45
N ASP A 38 6.93 8.96 -18.70
CA ASP A 38 6.66 8.11 -19.85
C ASP A 38 6.99 6.63 -19.57
N PRO A 39 6.12 5.66 -19.94
CA PRO A 39 4.88 5.80 -20.72
C PRO A 39 3.61 6.22 -19.93
N TYR A 40 3.75 6.74 -18.71
CA TYR A 40 2.67 7.18 -17.80
C TYR A 40 1.66 6.10 -17.39
N CYS A 41 1.78 4.88 -17.92
CA CYS A 41 1.05 3.71 -17.44
C CYS A 41 1.33 3.48 -15.95
N GLY A 42 0.30 3.06 -15.23
CA GLY A 42 0.39 2.80 -13.80
C GLY A 42 -0.65 1.80 -13.34
N TYR A 43 -0.21 0.86 -12.51
CA TYR A 43 -1.05 -0.08 -11.76
C TYR A 43 -1.23 0.46 -10.35
N MET A 44 -2.49 0.55 -9.92
CA MET A 44 -2.87 1.14 -8.65
C MET A 44 -3.01 0.06 -7.58
N TYR A 45 -2.44 0.30 -6.40
CA TYR A 45 -2.56 -0.58 -5.24
C TYR A 45 -3.03 0.24 -4.05
N GLY A 46 -4.05 -0.24 -3.34
CA GLY A 46 -4.46 0.32 -2.07
C GLY A 46 -3.66 -0.31 -0.94
N ILE A 47 -2.99 0.50 -0.12
CA ILE A 47 -2.23 0.03 1.04
C ILE A 47 -2.98 0.44 2.30
N ALA A 48 -3.16 -0.47 3.25
CA ALA A 48 -3.66 -0.19 4.59
C ALA A 48 -2.67 -0.72 5.64
N VAL A 49 -2.04 0.19 6.36
CA VAL A 49 -1.11 -0.13 7.45
C VAL A 49 -1.86 -0.08 8.78
N HIS A 50 -1.96 -1.22 9.45
CA HIS A 50 -2.57 -1.34 10.76
C HIS A 50 -1.49 -1.29 11.83
N VAL A 51 -1.53 -0.23 12.64
CA VAL A 51 -0.63 -0.02 13.75
C VAL A 51 -1.24 -0.66 15.00
N SER A 52 -0.44 -1.36 15.80
CA SER A 52 -0.93 -2.12 16.96
C SER A 52 -1.64 -1.23 17.99
N SER A 53 -2.65 -1.77 18.65
CA SER A 53 -3.46 -1.05 19.66
C SER A 53 -2.72 -0.75 20.97
N ASP A 54 -1.62 -1.46 21.23
CA ASP A 54 -0.83 -1.41 22.46
C ASP A 54 0.57 -0.84 22.22
N MET A 55 0.68 0.23 21.42
CA MET A 55 1.93 0.96 21.26
C MET A 55 1.87 2.39 21.77
N GLN A 56 3.03 2.93 22.12
CA GLN A 56 3.16 4.36 22.38
C GLN A 56 3.25 5.13 21.06
N PRO A 57 2.76 6.38 21.01
CA PRO A 57 2.89 7.22 19.84
C PRO A 57 4.35 7.40 19.37
N THR A 58 4.53 7.55 18.07
CA THR A 58 5.84 7.84 17.46
C THR A 58 5.65 8.71 16.22
N GLU A 59 6.61 9.58 15.89
CA GLU A 59 6.62 10.33 14.63
C GLU A 59 7.75 9.83 13.74
N GLY A 60 7.44 9.53 12.48
CA GLY A 60 8.47 9.07 11.56
C GLY A 60 7.99 8.81 10.15
N ILE A 61 8.87 8.17 9.41
CA ILE A 61 8.70 7.75 8.03
C ILE A 61 8.66 6.23 8.01
N LEU A 62 7.65 5.68 7.34
CA LEU A 62 7.56 4.25 7.04
C LEU A 62 7.81 4.05 5.55
N ASP A 63 8.90 3.38 5.20
CA ASP A 63 9.23 3.03 3.82
C ASP A 63 8.84 1.58 3.56
N LEU A 64 8.03 1.36 2.52
CA LEU A 64 7.60 0.04 2.09
C LEU A 64 8.25 -0.33 0.77
N THR A 65 8.72 -1.58 0.71
CA THR A 65 9.27 -2.16 -0.50
C THR A 65 8.62 -3.50 -0.77
N PHE A 66 7.89 -3.58 -1.88
CA PHE A 66 7.13 -4.76 -2.28
C PHE A 66 7.93 -5.58 -3.30
N THR A 67 7.93 -6.90 -3.15
CA THR A 67 8.53 -7.84 -4.12
C THR A 67 7.50 -8.85 -4.59
N GLY A 68 7.44 -9.10 -5.89
CA GLY A 68 6.50 -10.01 -6.52
C GLY A 68 7.03 -10.64 -7.80
N ASP A 69 6.13 -11.33 -8.50
CA ASP A 69 6.39 -11.99 -9.78
C ASP A 69 6.83 -11.02 -10.90
N GLY A 70 6.39 -9.76 -10.84
CA GLY A 70 6.79 -8.69 -11.76
C GLY A 70 8.03 -7.88 -11.34
N GLY A 71 8.75 -8.31 -10.29
CA GLY A 71 9.94 -7.63 -9.77
C GLY A 71 9.71 -6.92 -8.44
N GLN A 72 10.31 -5.75 -8.27
CA GLN A 72 10.31 -5.02 -7.01
C GLN A 72 9.80 -3.58 -7.19
N ILE A 73 8.92 -3.15 -6.30
CA ILE A 73 8.54 -1.74 -6.13
C ILE A 73 9.29 -1.23 -4.91
N ALA A 74 10.43 -0.58 -5.14
CA ALA A 74 11.32 -0.12 -4.07
C ALA A 74 10.96 1.30 -3.59
N ASN A 75 11.24 1.54 -2.30
CA ASN A 75 11.26 2.87 -1.67
C ASN A 75 9.96 3.65 -1.87
N HIS A 76 8.80 3.00 -1.70
CA HIS A 76 7.57 3.74 -1.56
C HIS A 76 7.48 4.27 -0.13
N THR A 77 7.76 5.56 0.03
CA THR A 77 7.56 6.24 1.31
C THR A 77 6.08 6.33 1.58
N VAL A 78 5.60 5.52 2.52
CA VAL A 78 4.17 5.36 2.72
C VAL A 78 3.55 6.55 3.44
N TYR A 79 4.28 7.08 4.42
CA TYR A 79 3.74 8.18 5.20
C TYR A 79 4.80 8.81 6.09
N ARG A 80 4.87 10.15 6.09
CA ARG A 80 5.47 10.91 7.19
C ARG A 80 4.34 11.34 8.11
N ALA A 81 4.25 10.75 9.29
CA ALA A 81 3.20 11.08 10.23
C ALA A 81 3.53 10.74 11.68
N GLU A 82 2.65 11.23 12.55
CA GLU A 82 2.46 10.72 13.90
C GLU A 82 1.62 9.43 13.84
N TYR A 83 2.26 8.31 14.18
CA TYR A 83 1.64 6.99 14.31
C TYR A 83 1.03 6.85 15.69
N ARG A 84 -0.27 6.57 15.74
CA ARG A 84 -1.06 6.41 16.96
C ARG A 84 -1.54 4.98 17.11
N ALA A 85 -1.67 4.56 18.36
CA ALA A 85 -2.11 3.22 18.71
C ALA A 85 -3.46 2.87 18.08
N GLY A 86 -3.55 1.71 17.43
CA GLY A 86 -4.76 1.18 16.83
C GLY A 86 -5.26 1.91 15.58
N HIS A 87 -4.52 2.91 15.08
CA HIS A 87 -4.90 3.62 13.86
C HIS A 87 -4.52 2.83 12.61
N MET A 88 -5.34 3.01 11.57
CA MET A 88 -5.08 2.54 10.21
C MET A 88 -4.68 3.72 9.34
N TYR A 89 -3.57 3.57 8.62
CA TYR A 89 -3.06 4.56 7.68
C TYR A 89 -3.17 4.00 6.27
N SER A 90 -3.81 4.75 5.37
CA SER A 90 -4.09 4.29 4.01
C SER A 90 -3.41 5.14 2.96
N GLU A 91 -2.93 4.49 1.90
CA GLU A 91 -2.30 5.17 0.77
C GLU A 91 -2.63 4.47 -0.56
N LEU A 92 -2.51 5.23 -1.65
CA LEU A 92 -2.54 4.74 -3.00
C LEU A 92 -1.11 4.70 -3.57
N LEU A 93 -0.64 3.49 -3.88
CA LEU A 93 0.60 3.27 -4.62
C LEU A 93 0.30 3.15 -6.12
N VAL A 94 1.13 3.79 -6.94
CA VAL A 94 1.10 3.64 -8.41
C VAL A 94 2.43 3.08 -8.88
N SER A 95 2.40 1.92 -9.53
CA SER A 95 3.58 1.23 -10.05
C SER A 95 3.58 1.16 -11.57
N PRO A 96 4.71 1.36 -12.26
CA PRO A 96 4.79 1.15 -13.70
C PRO A 96 4.66 -0.33 -14.10
N ASN A 97 4.97 -1.26 -13.19
CA ASN A 97 4.91 -2.70 -13.42
C ASN A 97 3.79 -3.31 -12.56
N HIS A 98 3.00 -4.19 -13.15
CA HIS A 98 2.02 -4.99 -12.40
C HIS A 98 2.75 -6.12 -11.68
N LEU A 99 2.68 -6.11 -10.36
CA LEU A 99 2.97 -7.27 -9.52
C LEU A 99 1.64 -7.98 -9.29
N SER A 100 1.43 -9.11 -9.94
CA SER A 100 0.18 -9.88 -9.80
C SER A 100 0.16 -10.67 -8.48
N THR A 101 1.34 -11.08 -8.00
CA THR A 101 1.49 -11.76 -6.72
C THR A 101 2.55 -11.06 -5.89
N LEU A 102 2.16 -10.53 -4.73
CA LEU A 102 3.10 -9.96 -3.77
C LEU A 102 3.61 -11.05 -2.82
N SER A 103 4.91 -11.32 -2.90
CA SER A 103 5.57 -12.39 -2.14
C SER A 103 6.16 -11.90 -0.81
N THR A 104 6.80 -10.73 -0.83
CA THR A 104 7.41 -10.15 0.37
C THR A 104 7.20 -8.64 0.45
N LEU A 105 7.16 -8.16 1.69
CA LEU A 105 7.11 -6.76 2.04
C LEU A 105 8.25 -6.45 3.02
N THR A 106 9.18 -5.60 2.61
CA THR A 106 10.17 -5.01 3.51
C THR A 106 9.62 -3.70 4.05
N ILE A 107 9.63 -3.57 5.37
CA ILE A 107 9.18 -2.38 6.10
C ILE A 107 10.42 -1.79 6.79
N GLU A 108 10.72 -0.52 6.52
CA GLU A 108 11.76 0.23 7.22
C GLU A 108 11.12 1.42 7.93
N PHE A 109 11.51 1.66 9.18
CA PHE A 109 11.02 2.78 9.97
C PHE A 109 12.16 3.72 10.33
N LEU A 110 11.99 5.02 10.04
CA LEU A 110 12.92 6.07 10.43
C LEU A 110 12.18 7.12 11.25
N GLU A 111 12.57 7.29 12.52
CA GLU A 111 12.02 8.33 13.36
C GLU A 111 12.38 9.72 12.79
N LYS A 112 11.39 10.61 12.75
CA LYS A 112 11.59 12.03 12.48
C LYS A 112 10.95 12.82 13.61
N SER A 113 11.74 13.10 14.65
CA SER A 113 11.35 14.05 15.69
C SER A 113 11.99 15.42 15.39
N GLU A 114 11.17 16.38 14.92
CA GLU A 114 11.63 17.76 14.73
C GLU A 114 11.52 18.57 16.03
N VAL A 115 10.62 18.19 16.95
CA VAL A 115 10.43 18.87 18.24
C VAL A 115 10.03 17.84 19.31
N TRP A 116 10.56 17.98 20.54
CA TRP A 116 10.23 17.13 21.71
C TRP A 116 10.53 15.62 21.55
N SER A 117 11.70 15.26 21.01
CA SER A 117 12.20 13.87 20.85
C SER A 117 11.96 12.94 22.06
N TRP A 118 12.00 13.46 23.29
CA TRP A 118 11.76 12.66 24.50
C TRP A 118 10.32 12.16 24.68
N LEU A 119 9.35 12.67 23.91
CA LEU A 119 7.97 12.19 23.90
C LEU A 119 7.78 10.96 22.99
N TRP A 120 8.71 10.69 22.08
CA TRP A 120 8.59 9.64 21.07
C TRP A 120 9.45 8.44 21.45
N THR A 121 8.92 7.24 21.22
CA THR A 121 9.66 6.01 21.57
C THR A 121 10.72 5.61 20.55
N GLY A 122 10.70 6.23 19.36
CA GLY A 122 11.53 5.83 18.24
C GLY A 122 11.24 4.41 17.75
N LYS A 123 10.04 3.88 18.06
CA LYS A 123 9.61 2.52 17.72
C LYS A 123 8.20 2.55 17.17
N ILE A 124 7.95 1.76 16.13
CA ILE A 124 6.60 1.49 15.62
C ILE A 124 6.27 0.01 15.83
N LYS A 125 5.01 -0.28 16.14
CA LYS A 125 4.49 -1.63 16.28
C LYS A 125 3.43 -1.87 15.22
N ILE A 126 3.67 -2.83 14.34
CA ILE A 126 2.80 -3.12 13.19
C ILE A 126 2.05 -4.42 13.46
N ASP A 127 0.73 -4.35 13.39
CA ASP A 127 -0.16 -5.51 13.48
C ASP A 127 -0.18 -6.25 12.14
N LYS A 128 -0.60 -5.54 11.08
CA LYS A 128 -0.63 -6.07 9.71
C LYS A 128 -0.59 -4.97 8.66
N ILE A 129 -0.26 -5.35 7.44
CA ILE A 129 -0.42 -4.49 6.25
C ILE A 129 -1.26 -5.25 5.22
N GLU A 130 -2.31 -4.60 4.73
CA GLU A 130 -3.16 -5.12 3.67
C GLU A 130 -2.84 -4.37 2.38
N VAL A 131 -2.74 -5.11 1.28
CA VAL A 131 -2.54 -4.54 -0.06
C VAL A 131 -3.64 -5.05 -0.97
N THR A 132 -4.45 -4.15 -1.49
CA THR A 132 -5.49 -4.44 -2.48
C THR A 132 -4.98 -4.10 -3.87
N ASP A 133 -5.00 -5.07 -4.78
CA ASP A 133 -4.78 -4.83 -6.20
C ASP A 133 -5.97 -4.06 -6.79
N GLY A 134 -5.70 -2.88 -7.34
CA GLY A 134 -6.73 -2.04 -7.93
C GLY A 134 -7.37 -2.63 -9.19
N LEU A 135 -6.72 -3.57 -9.89
CA LEU A 135 -7.22 -4.19 -11.11
C LEU A 135 -8.11 -5.42 -10.84
N THR A 136 -7.76 -6.21 -9.82
CA THR A 136 -8.40 -7.51 -9.55
C THR A 136 -9.24 -7.55 -8.27
N ASP A 137 -9.11 -6.56 -7.38
CA ASP A 137 -9.68 -6.55 -6.02
C ASP A 137 -9.13 -7.66 -5.10
N GLU A 138 -8.04 -8.32 -5.52
CA GLU A 138 -7.36 -9.29 -4.69
C GLU A 138 -6.60 -8.61 -3.55
N ILE A 139 -6.70 -9.20 -2.36
CA ILE A 139 -6.04 -8.70 -1.15
C ILE A 139 -4.87 -9.62 -0.80
N THR A 140 -3.69 -9.03 -0.68
CA THR A 140 -2.54 -9.67 -0.03
C THR A 140 -2.36 -9.12 1.37
N ASN A 141 -2.30 -10.02 2.35
CA ASN A 141 -2.07 -9.70 3.76
C ASN A 141 -0.60 -9.96 4.11
N PHE A 142 -0.01 -9.04 4.88
CA PHE A 142 1.30 -9.17 5.49
C PHE A 142 1.13 -9.09 7.01
N CYS A 143 1.16 -10.24 7.67
CA CYS A 143 0.91 -10.33 9.11
C CYS A 143 2.18 -10.01 9.89
N GLY A 144 2.18 -8.86 10.57
CA GLY A 144 3.25 -8.46 11.47
C GLY A 144 3.20 -9.22 12.79
N ASN A 145 1.99 -9.61 13.23
CA ASN A 145 1.76 -10.19 14.56
C ASN A 145 2.46 -9.35 15.62
N ASP A 146 2.17 -8.05 15.62
CA ASP A 146 2.66 -7.11 16.62
C ASP A 146 4.19 -6.89 16.60
N VAL A 147 4.79 -6.95 15.41
CA VAL A 147 6.24 -6.76 15.23
C VAL A 147 6.66 -5.33 15.56
N ILE A 148 7.74 -5.20 16.33
CA ILE A 148 8.31 -3.90 16.71
C ILE A 148 9.49 -3.57 15.80
N ILE A 149 9.45 -2.41 15.18
CA ILE A 149 10.51 -1.86 14.34
C ILE A 149 11.05 -0.61 15.04
N SER A 150 12.32 -0.65 15.44
CA SER A 150 13.01 0.53 15.99
C SER A 150 13.48 1.45 14.86
N SER A 151 13.71 2.73 15.14
CA SER A 151 14.25 3.69 14.17
C SER A 151 15.54 3.18 13.52
N GLY A 152 15.61 3.23 12.19
CA GLY A 152 16.67 2.65 11.36
C GLY A 152 16.59 1.12 11.21
N GLY A 153 15.58 0.49 11.82
CA GLY A 153 15.33 -0.94 11.75
C GLY A 153 14.48 -1.32 10.54
N ARG A 154 14.55 -2.60 10.18
CA ARG A 154 13.78 -3.18 9.09
C ARG A 154 13.25 -4.57 9.45
N VAL A 155 12.09 -4.92 8.89
CA VAL A 155 11.51 -6.26 8.95
C VAL A 155 11.05 -6.68 7.55
N VAL A 156 11.06 -7.97 7.28
CA VAL A 156 10.49 -8.55 6.06
C VAL A 156 9.33 -9.45 6.45
N LEU A 157 8.17 -9.20 5.86
CA LEU A 157 6.96 -10.02 6.00
C LEU A 157 6.69 -10.78 4.70
N THR A 158 6.05 -11.94 4.82
CA THR A 158 5.63 -12.77 3.68
C THR A 158 4.16 -12.50 3.36
N GLY A 159 3.84 -12.39 2.08
CA GLY A 159 2.49 -12.19 1.59
C GLY A 159 1.64 -13.47 1.73
N SER A 160 0.38 -13.28 2.08
CA SER A 160 -0.61 -14.35 2.23
C SER A 160 -1.96 -13.88 1.69
N SER A 161 -2.67 -14.76 0.96
CA SER A 161 -4.07 -14.53 0.58
C SER A 161 -5.04 -14.77 1.74
N SER A 162 -4.60 -15.44 2.80
CA SER A 162 -5.39 -15.63 4.02
C SER A 162 -5.26 -14.44 4.96
N PRO A 163 -6.34 -14.06 5.67
CA PRO A 163 -6.31 -12.97 6.63
C PRO A 163 -5.38 -13.28 7.81
N CYS A 164 -4.84 -12.22 8.40
CA CYS A 164 -4.38 -12.20 9.78
C CYS A 164 -5.63 -12.05 10.68
#